data_AF-A0A3N5GW92-F1
#
_entry.id   AF-A0A3N5GW92-F1
#
_cell.length_a   1.000
_cell.length_b   1.000
_cell.length_c   1.000
_cell.angle_alpha   90.00
_cell.angle_beta   90.00
_cell.angle_gamma   90.00
#
_symmetry.space_group_name_H-M   'P 1'
#
loop_
_entity.id
_entity.type
_entity.pdbx_description
1 polymer ?
#
loop_
_entity_poly.entity_id
_entity_poly.type
_entity_poly.pdbx_seq_one_letter_code
_entity_poly.pdbx_strand_id
1 'polypeptide(L)'
;MSALTVSFAVLFYFATAVLAVGLVVRIADYARTPAPLKIPTTPAPTTGTGVALRMVREVVFFESLFKGNLWTWALGWLFHASLVLVLARHLRYFTEPVWGWVVFVQPFGLYAAFAMVLGLAGLWARRFLVERVRYISTPSDHLMLALLLAIAVSGLSMKYLFPIDIVGVKAFFLGLMVFDWQPLPASGALIVHLLLVAALMIIFPFSKLLHAPGLFFSPSRNQVDNPRESRHLAPWAARLEER
;
A
#
# COMPACT_ATOMS: atom_id res chain seq x y z
N MET A 1 16.92 -14.76 -26.15
CA MET A 1 16.22 -13.74 -25.32
C MET A 1 17.07 -12.48 -25.22
N SER A 2 16.47 -11.28 -25.17
CA SER A 2 17.23 -10.03 -25.03
C SER A 2 17.75 -9.81 -23.61
N ALA A 3 18.88 -9.12 -23.45
CA ALA A 3 19.44 -8.76 -22.15
C ALA A 3 18.42 -7.96 -21.30
N LEU A 4 17.65 -7.07 -21.95
CA LEU A 4 16.56 -6.32 -21.31
C LEU A 4 15.54 -7.26 -20.64
N THR A 5 15.07 -8.27 -21.37
CA THR A 5 14.05 -9.20 -20.85
C THR A 5 14.58 -9.97 -19.65
N VAL A 6 15.80 -10.51 -19.75
CA VAL A 6 16.42 -11.28 -18.67
C VAL A 6 16.61 -10.41 -17.43
N SER A 7 17.16 -9.19 -17.58
CA SER A 7 17.38 -8.28 -16.46
C SER A 7 16.08 -7.91 -15.74
N PHE A 8 15.01 -7.63 -16.48
CA PHE A 8 13.72 -7.29 -15.87
C PHE A 8 13.02 -8.50 -15.25
N ALA A 9 13.13 -9.70 -15.84
CA ALA A 9 12.59 -10.92 -15.24
C ALA A 9 13.25 -11.19 -13.88
N VAL A 10 14.58 -11.16 -13.83
CA VAL A 10 15.35 -11.33 -12.59
C VAL A 10 15.03 -10.24 -11.58
N LEU A 11 14.97 -8.98 -12.01
CA LEU A 11 14.62 -7.85 -11.15
C LEU A 11 13.25 -8.03 -10.51
N PHE A 12 12.22 -8.41 -11.27
CA PHE A 12 10.87 -8.58 -10.73
C PHE A 12 10.74 -9.81 -9.83
N TYR A 13 11.45 -10.90 -10.10
CA TYR A 13 11.51 -12.00 -9.14
C TYR A 13 12.18 -11.58 -7.83
N PHE A 14 13.33 -10.89 -7.90
CA PHE A 14 14.01 -10.37 -6.73
C PHE A 14 13.12 -9.40 -5.95
N ALA A 15 12.52 -8.41 -6.62
CA ALA A 15 11.64 -7.42 -6.01
C ALA A 15 10.41 -8.08 -5.36
N THR A 16 9.84 -9.11 -6.00
CA THR A 16 8.71 -9.87 -5.46
C THR A 16 9.13 -10.65 -4.21
N ALA A 17 10.29 -11.32 -4.23
CA ALA A 17 10.80 -12.04 -3.08
C ALA A 17 11.07 -11.09 -1.89
N VAL A 18 11.73 -9.94 -2.13
CA VAL A 18 11.98 -8.92 -1.10
C VAL A 18 10.66 -8.39 -0.52
N LEU A 19 9.70 -8.04 -1.37
CA LEU A 19 8.39 -7.54 -0.93
C LEU A 19 7.65 -8.59 -0.09
N ALA A 20 7.52 -9.82 -0.61
CA ALA A 20 6.73 -10.87 0.02
C ALA A 20 7.36 -11.34 1.34
N VAL A 21 8.66 -11.70 1.33
CA VAL A 21 9.37 -12.14 2.53
C VAL A 21 9.44 -11.01 3.55
N GLY A 22 9.81 -9.80 3.11
CA GLY A 22 9.88 -8.64 3.99
C GLY A 22 8.54 -8.32 4.65
N LEU A 23 7.44 -8.40 3.90
CA LEU A 23 6.10 -8.19 4.45
C LEU A 23 5.72 -9.28 5.46
N VAL A 24 5.98 -10.56 5.16
CA VAL A 24 5.72 -11.68 6.07
C VAL A 24 6.51 -11.50 7.38
N VAL A 25 7.80 -11.17 7.29
CA VAL A 25 8.65 -10.91 8.47
C VAL A 25 8.07 -9.78 9.30
N ARG A 26 7.71 -8.65 8.70
CA ARG A 26 7.14 -7.49 9.42
C ARG A 26 5.80 -7.81 10.08
N ILE A 27 4.93 -8.54 9.40
CA ILE A 27 3.65 -8.99 9.97
C ILE A 27 3.89 -9.94 11.15
N ALA A 28 4.83 -10.89 11.02
CA ALA A 28 5.19 -11.79 12.11
C ALA A 28 5.77 -11.04 13.31
N ASP A 29 6.63 -10.04 13.08
CA ASP A 29 7.16 -9.17 14.14
C ASP A 29 6.03 -8.42 14.85
N TYR A 30 5.09 -7.83 14.11
CA TYR A 30 3.94 -7.13 14.70
C TYR A 30 3.04 -8.08 15.51
N ALA A 31 2.78 -9.28 14.99
CA ALA A 31 1.97 -10.29 15.67
C ALA A 31 2.61 -10.82 16.97
N ARG A 32 3.96 -10.90 17.01
CA ARG A 32 4.72 -11.40 18.16
C ARG A 32 5.04 -10.30 19.18
N THR A 33 4.96 -9.03 18.79
CA THR A 33 5.26 -7.91 19.68
C THR A 33 4.23 -7.86 20.82
N PRO A 34 4.65 -8.03 22.09
CA PRO A 34 3.70 -8.06 23.20
C PRO A 34 3.08 -6.66 23.41
N ALA A 35 1.77 -6.63 23.61
CA ALA A 35 1.05 -5.45 24.09
C ALA A 35 0.78 -5.62 25.60
N PRO A 36 1.65 -5.10 26.49
CA PRO A 36 1.54 -5.37 27.93
C PRO A 36 0.33 -4.71 28.59
N LEU A 37 -0.21 -3.66 27.97
CA LEU A 37 -1.30 -2.85 28.51
C LEU A 37 -2.46 -2.81 27.54
N LYS A 38 -3.67 -2.63 28.09
CA LYS A 38 -4.82 -2.16 27.32
C LYS A 38 -4.79 -0.64 27.25
N ILE A 39 -4.58 -0.12 26.05
CA ILE A 39 -4.46 1.33 25.78
C ILE A 39 -5.39 1.78 24.64
N PRO A 40 -6.67 1.38 24.60
CA PRO A 40 -7.57 1.82 23.55
C PRO A 40 -7.84 3.33 23.66
N THR A 41 -7.99 4.01 22.52
CA THR A 41 -8.35 5.44 22.51
C THR A 41 -9.84 5.63 22.82
N THR A 42 -10.15 6.25 23.96
CA THR A 42 -11.54 6.51 24.38
C THR A 42 -12.21 7.59 23.52
N PRO A 43 -13.53 7.50 23.27
CA PRO A 43 -14.42 6.39 23.63
C PRO A 43 -14.12 5.16 22.75
N ALA A 44 -13.84 4.02 23.40
CA ALA A 44 -13.48 2.80 22.71
C ALA A 44 -14.59 1.74 22.86
N PRO A 45 -14.72 0.80 21.91
CA PRO A 45 -15.73 -0.25 22.02
C PRO A 45 -15.44 -1.23 23.16
N THR A 46 -16.48 -1.58 23.93
CA THR A 46 -16.43 -2.55 25.04
C THR A 46 -16.64 -4.00 24.59
N THR A 47 -16.92 -4.24 23.30
CA THR A 47 -17.11 -5.58 22.73
C THR A 47 -16.17 -5.83 21.54
N GLY A 48 -15.84 -7.11 21.28
CA GLY A 48 -15.03 -7.51 20.13
C GLY A 48 -15.66 -7.10 18.79
N THR A 49 -16.97 -7.25 18.65
CA THR A 49 -17.71 -6.80 17.45
C THR A 49 -17.60 -5.29 17.26
N GLY A 50 -17.68 -4.51 18.35
CA GLY A 50 -17.49 -3.07 18.28
C GLY A 50 -16.08 -2.68 17.83
N VAL A 51 -15.05 -3.41 18.27
CA VAL A 51 -13.67 -3.22 17.80
C VAL A 51 -13.55 -3.52 16.31
N ALA A 52 -14.13 -4.63 15.84
CA ALA A 52 -14.14 -4.97 14.42
C ALA A 52 -14.81 -3.88 13.57
N LEU A 53 -15.97 -3.36 14.02
CA LEU A 53 -16.65 -2.27 13.33
C LEU A 53 -15.81 -0.98 13.30
N ARG A 54 -15.15 -0.62 14.41
CA ARG A 54 -14.20 0.51 14.44
C ARG A 54 -13.07 0.29 13.43
N MET A 55 -12.48 -0.89 13.40
CA MET A 55 -11.38 -1.21 12.48
C MET A 55 -11.82 -1.09 11.01
N VAL A 56 -13.01 -1.59 10.66
CA VAL A 56 -13.58 -1.41 9.31
C VAL A 56 -13.71 0.07 8.97
N ARG A 57 -14.24 0.89 9.88
CA ARG A 57 -14.38 2.34 9.64
C ARG A 57 -13.03 3.05 9.51
N GLU A 58 -12.04 2.65 10.29
CA GLU A 58 -10.68 3.19 10.19
C GLU A 58 -9.97 2.76 8.90
N VAL A 59 -10.19 1.55 8.40
CA VAL A 59 -9.56 1.06 7.16
C VAL A 59 -10.23 1.65 5.92
N VAL A 60 -11.56 1.67 5.88
CA VAL A 60 -12.34 2.04 4.68
C VAL A 60 -12.55 3.55 4.57
N PHE A 61 -12.86 4.20 5.70
CA PHE A 61 -13.28 5.60 5.72
C PHE A 61 -12.28 6.53 6.40
N PHE A 62 -11.19 6.00 6.99
CA PHE A 62 -10.24 6.80 7.76
C PHE A 62 -10.95 7.68 8.81
N GLU A 63 -11.91 7.10 9.56
CA GLU A 63 -12.85 7.84 10.42
C GLU A 63 -12.16 8.81 11.39
N SER A 64 -11.08 8.41 12.04
CA SER A 64 -10.30 9.30 12.92
C SER A 64 -9.73 10.52 12.17
N LEU A 65 -9.24 10.32 10.94
CA LEU A 65 -8.70 11.40 10.12
C LEU A 65 -9.81 12.33 9.61
N PHE A 66 -10.98 11.78 9.26
CA PHE A 66 -12.17 12.56 8.89
C PHE A 66 -12.55 13.54 9.99
N LYS A 67 -12.60 13.06 11.25
CA LYS A 67 -12.91 13.88 12.43
C LYS A 67 -11.81 14.89 12.76
N GLY A 68 -10.54 14.54 12.54
CA GLY A 68 -9.40 15.38 12.93
C GLY A 68 -9.01 16.45 11.90
N ASN A 69 -9.08 16.15 10.60
CA ASN A 69 -8.68 17.08 9.55
C ASN A 69 -9.31 16.72 8.20
N LEU A 70 -10.42 17.38 7.85
CA LEU A 70 -11.19 17.07 6.65
C LEU A 70 -10.39 17.22 5.35
N TRP A 71 -9.50 18.21 5.25
CA TRP A 71 -8.68 18.42 4.05
C TRP A 71 -7.66 17.31 3.84
N THR A 72 -7.00 16.89 4.91
CA THR A 72 -6.05 15.77 4.86
C THR A 72 -6.78 14.46 4.60
N TRP A 73 -7.97 14.30 5.18
CA TRP A 73 -8.85 13.17 4.89
C TRP A 73 -9.24 13.12 3.41
N ALA A 74 -9.73 14.21 2.83
CA ALA A 74 -10.19 14.24 1.45
C ALA A 74 -9.05 13.89 0.48
N LEU A 75 -7.88 14.51 0.65
CA LEU A 75 -6.69 14.21 -0.17
C LEU A 75 -6.19 12.77 0.05
N GLY A 76 -6.20 12.29 1.30
CA GLY A 76 -5.81 10.94 1.66
C GLY A 76 -6.74 9.89 1.05
N TRP A 77 -8.04 10.09 1.15
CA TRP A 77 -9.06 9.20 0.59
C TRP A 77 -9.03 9.22 -0.94
N LEU A 78 -8.92 10.40 -1.56
CA LEU A 78 -8.76 10.55 -3.01
C LEU A 78 -7.56 9.74 -3.51
N PHE A 79 -6.41 9.83 -2.84
CA PHE A 79 -5.22 9.05 -3.16
C PHE A 79 -5.46 7.54 -2.99
N HIS A 80 -5.92 7.08 -1.82
CA HIS A 80 -6.03 5.64 -1.55
C HIS A 80 -7.12 4.95 -2.37
N ALA A 81 -8.30 5.56 -2.52
CA ALA A 81 -9.37 5.03 -3.37
C ALA A 81 -8.89 4.91 -4.83
N SER A 82 -8.15 5.92 -5.32
CA SER A 82 -7.56 5.88 -6.64
C SER A 82 -6.49 4.80 -6.78
N LEU A 83 -5.64 4.64 -5.77
CA LEU A 83 -4.63 3.58 -5.73
C LEU A 83 -5.26 2.19 -5.82
N VAL A 84 -6.35 1.94 -5.07
CA VAL A 84 -7.08 0.66 -5.13
C VAL A 84 -7.62 0.40 -6.54
N LEU A 85 -8.24 1.40 -7.18
CA LEU A 85 -8.77 1.27 -8.54
C LEU A 85 -7.66 1.05 -9.59
N VAL A 86 -6.54 1.76 -9.44
CA VAL A 86 -5.38 1.59 -10.31
C VAL A 86 -4.79 0.19 -10.14
N LEU A 87 -4.59 -0.30 -8.92
CA LEU A 87 -4.10 -1.66 -8.67
C LEU A 87 -5.07 -2.73 -9.18
N ALA A 88 -6.38 -2.57 -8.95
CA ALA A 88 -7.41 -3.45 -9.49
C ALA A 88 -7.35 -3.52 -11.03
N ARG A 89 -7.16 -2.37 -11.70
CA ARG A 89 -6.95 -2.31 -13.15
C ARG A 89 -5.68 -3.04 -13.59
N HIS A 90 -4.61 -3.00 -12.81
CA HIS A 90 -3.34 -3.68 -13.14
C HIS A 90 -3.44 -5.21 -13.11
N LEU A 91 -4.41 -5.79 -12.40
CA LEU A 91 -4.62 -7.25 -12.39
C LEU A 91 -4.87 -7.85 -13.78
N ARG A 92 -5.28 -7.03 -14.76
CA ARG A 92 -5.42 -7.46 -16.15
C ARG A 92 -4.14 -8.02 -16.76
N TYR A 93 -2.96 -7.62 -16.25
CA TYR A 93 -1.66 -8.08 -16.73
C TYR A 93 -1.24 -9.43 -16.13
N PHE A 94 -1.98 -9.92 -15.14
CA PHE A 94 -1.66 -11.14 -14.38
C PHE A 94 -2.76 -12.21 -14.50
N THR A 95 -3.76 -11.99 -15.36
CA THR A 95 -4.91 -12.89 -15.53
C THR A 95 -5.27 -13.07 -17.01
N GLU A 96 -5.45 -14.32 -17.45
CA GLU A 96 -5.90 -14.69 -18.79
C GLU A 96 -6.81 -15.93 -18.70
N PRO A 97 -8.14 -15.82 -19.00
CA PRO A 97 -8.86 -14.60 -19.37
C PRO A 97 -8.90 -13.57 -18.24
N VAL A 98 -9.04 -12.29 -18.60
CA VAL A 98 -9.21 -11.21 -17.62
C VAL A 98 -10.53 -11.42 -16.87
N TRP A 99 -10.49 -11.40 -15.54
CA TRP A 99 -11.68 -11.58 -14.71
C TRP A 99 -12.75 -10.51 -14.99
N GLY A 100 -14.03 -10.90 -15.01
CA GLY A 100 -15.14 -10.01 -15.39
C GLY A 100 -15.21 -8.72 -14.58
N TRP A 101 -14.95 -8.78 -13.27
CA TRP A 101 -14.93 -7.58 -12.41
C TRP A 101 -13.72 -6.67 -12.70
N VAL A 102 -12.58 -7.23 -13.13
CA VAL A 102 -11.40 -6.44 -13.55
C VAL A 102 -11.70 -5.72 -14.86
N VAL A 103 -12.45 -6.35 -15.78
CA VAL A 103 -12.95 -5.71 -17.00
C VAL A 103 -13.87 -4.54 -16.66
N PHE A 104 -14.83 -4.74 -15.76
CA PHE A 104 -15.75 -3.70 -15.30
C PHE A 104 -15.02 -2.48 -14.68
N VAL A 105 -13.94 -2.71 -13.92
CA VAL A 105 -13.18 -1.64 -13.25
C VAL A 105 -12.24 -0.86 -14.20
N GLN A 106 -11.90 -1.38 -15.39
CA GLN A 106 -10.96 -0.75 -16.32
C GLN A 106 -11.20 0.76 -16.57
N PRO A 107 -12.42 1.22 -16.94
CA PRO A 107 -12.65 2.65 -17.21
C PRO A 107 -12.45 3.51 -15.96
N PHE A 108 -12.90 3.04 -14.79
CA PHE A 108 -12.73 3.75 -13.52
C PHE A 108 -11.25 3.88 -13.13
N GLY A 109 -10.48 2.80 -13.31
CA GLY A 109 -9.04 2.80 -13.05
C GLY A 109 -8.24 3.75 -13.94
N LEU A 110 -8.73 4.10 -15.12
CA LEU A 110 -8.10 5.09 -16.00
C LEU A 110 -8.23 6.50 -15.43
N TYR A 111 -9.45 6.92 -15.08
CA TYR A 111 -9.68 8.25 -14.48
C TYR A 111 -9.11 8.36 -13.07
N ALA A 112 -9.11 7.25 -12.32
CA ALA A 112 -8.49 7.15 -11.00
C ALA A 112 -7.00 7.52 -11.04
N ALA A 113 -6.27 7.24 -12.11
CA ALA A 113 -4.85 7.61 -12.18
C ALA A 113 -4.63 9.15 -12.10
N PHE A 114 -5.53 9.95 -12.68
CA PHE A 114 -5.49 11.42 -12.53
C PHE A 114 -5.82 11.86 -11.10
N ALA A 115 -6.86 11.27 -10.52
CA ALA A 115 -7.21 11.51 -9.12
C ALA A 115 -6.07 11.11 -8.16
N MET A 116 -5.33 10.05 -8.48
CA MET A 116 -4.15 9.62 -7.72
C MET A 116 -3.05 10.68 -7.76
N VAL A 117 -2.75 11.24 -8.94
CA VAL A 117 -1.78 12.34 -9.10
C VAL A 117 -2.21 13.56 -8.30
N LEU A 118 -3.49 13.97 -8.39
CA LEU A 118 -4.01 15.12 -7.65
C LEU A 118 -3.95 14.91 -6.12
N GLY A 119 -4.36 13.74 -5.64
CA GLY A 119 -4.28 13.38 -4.22
C GLY A 119 -2.84 13.40 -3.70
N LEU A 120 -1.90 12.77 -4.43
CA LEU A 120 -0.48 12.74 -4.09
C LEU A 120 0.14 14.15 -4.11
N ALA A 121 -0.13 14.93 -5.16
CA ALA A 121 0.38 16.30 -5.28
C ALA A 121 -0.15 17.19 -4.15
N GLY A 122 -1.44 17.09 -3.80
CA GLY A 122 -2.02 17.82 -2.68
C GLY A 122 -1.43 17.41 -1.33
N LEU A 123 -1.26 16.11 -1.08
CA LEU A 123 -0.62 15.60 0.14
C LEU A 123 0.85 16.02 0.23
N TRP A 124 1.56 16.09 -0.89
CA TRP A 124 2.94 16.54 -0.92
C TRP A 124 3.05 18.05 -0.70
N ALA A 125 2.21 18.84 -1.38
CA ALA A 125 2.10 20.28 -1.17
C ALA A 125 1.82 20.62 0.30
N ARG A 126 0.91 19.89 0.95
CA ARG A 126 0.62 20.03 2.39
C ARG A 126 1.88 19.92 3.27
N ARG A 127 2.87 19.10 2.90
CA ARG A 127 4.13 18.97 3.67
C ARG A 127 5.05 20.18 3.57
N PHE A 128 4.85 21.05 2.58
CA PHE A 128 5.59 22.29 2.44
C PHE A 128 4.79 23.50 2.97
N LEU A 129 3.47 23.51 2.70
CA LEU A 129 2.60 24.66 2.95
C LEU A 129 2.07 24.73 4.39
N VAL A 130 1.94 23.60 5.09
CA VAL A 130 1.42 23.58 6.46
C VAL A 130 2.57 23.46 7.46
N GLU A 131 2.80 24.51 8.23
CA GLU A 131 3.95 24.63 9.13
C GLU A 131 4.11 23.44 10.09
N ARG A 132 3.03 23.05 10.78
CA ARG A 132 3.04 21.92 11.72
C ARG A 132 3.44 20.60 11.05
N VAL A 133 3.02 20.41 9.80
CA VAL A 133 3.32 19.19 9.02
C VAL A 133 4.75 19.22 8.52
N ARG A 134 5.20 20.38 8.02
CA ARG A 134 6.57 20.60 7.59
C ARG A 134 7.56 20.34 8.72
N TYR A 135 7.25 20.84 9.92
CA TYR A 135 8.07 20.65 11.12
C TYR A 135 8.30 19.18 11.48
N ILE A 136 7.28 18.34 11.34
CA ILE A 136 7.37 16.89 11.65
C ILE A 136 7.72 16.01 10.44
N SER A 137 7.95 16.60 9.26
CA SER A 137 8.23 15.84 8.04
C SER A 137 9.71 15.46 7.95
N THR A 138 9.97 14.21 7.60
CA THR A 138 11.31 13.66 7.38
C THR A 138 11.57 13.48 5.88
N PRO A 139 12.84 13.38 5.42
CA PRO A 139 13.14 13.16 4.00
C PRO A 139 12.42 11.94 3.39
N SER A 140 12.29 10.86 4.16
CA SER A 140 11.55 9.65 3.75
C SER A 140 10.10 9.95 3.37
N ASP A 141 9.44 10.90 4.05
CA ASP A 141 8.05 11.27 3.75
C ASP A 141 7.90 11.93 2.37
N HIS A 142 8.88 12.74 1.97
CA HIS A 142 8.90 13.37 0.65
C HIS A 142 9.27 12.35 -0.44
N LEU A 143 10.26 11.50 -0.17
CA LEU A 143 10.71 10.50 -1.14
C LEU A 143 9.63 9.47 -1.49
N MET A 144 8.85 9.00 -0.52
CA MET A 144 7.77 8.04 -0.80
C MET A 144 6.63 8.66 -1.62
N LEU A 145 6.26 9.91 -1.32
CA LEU A 145 5.27 10.63 -2.13
C LEU A 145 5.79 10.91 -3.54
N ALA A 146 7.05 11.33 -3.68
CA ALA A 146 7.68 11.55 -4.98
C ALA A 146 7.75 10.26 -5.81
N LEU A 147 8.12 9.13 -5.21
CA LEU A 147 8.15 7.83 -5.87
C LEU A 147 6.77 7.43 -6.39
N LEU A 148 5.74 7.48 -5.54
CA LEU A 148 4.36 7.14 -5.94
C LEU A 148 3.82 8.09 -7.02
N LEU A 149 4.15 9.38 -6.93
CA LEU A 149 3.77 10.37 -7.93
C LEU A 149 4.47 10.11 -9.26
N ALA A 150 5.76 9.77 -9.24
CA ALA A 150 6.51 9.40 -10.44
C ALA A 150 5.95 8.13 -11.10
N ILE A 151 5.53 7.13 -10.32
CA ILE A 151 4.84 5.93 -10.83
C ILE A 151 3.52 6.31 -11.48
N ALA A 152 2.71 7.16 -10.84
CA ALA A 152 1.43 7.62 -11.37
C ALA A 152 1.59 8.36 -12.70
N VAL A 153 2.52 9.33 -12.73
CA VAL A 153 2.79 10.17 -13.91
C VAL A 153 3.39 9.36 -15.05
N SER A 154 4.32 8.44 -14.78
CA SER A 154 4.86 7.54 -15.81
C SER A 154 3.80 6.57 -16.36
N GLY A 155 2.88 6.10 -15.52
CA GLY A 155 1.74 5.29 -15.97
C GLY A 155 0.79 6.05 -16.91
N LEU A 156 0.49 7.32 -16.59
CA LEU A 156 -0.30 8.20 -17.44
C LEU A 156 0.44 8.56 -18.73
N SER A 157 1.75 8.84 -18.67
CA SER A 157 2.52 9.21 -19.85
C SER A 157 2.56 8.07 -20.88
N MET A 158 2.69 6.82 -20.45
CA MET A 158 2.59 5.67 -21.35
C MET A 158 1.22 5.51 -22.02
N LYS A 159 0.15 6.05 -21.43
CA LYS A 159 -1.19 6.01 -22.02
C LYS A 159 -1.43 7.14 -23.01
N TYR A 160 -0.95 8.35 -22.70
CA TYR A 160 -1.33 9.58 -23.42
C TYR A 160 -0.22 10.21 -24.25
N LEU A 161 1.05 9.95 -23.92
CA LEU A 161 2.21 10.59 -24.56
C LEU A 161 3.09 9.59 -25.32
N PHE A 162 3.31 8.41 -24.72
CA PHE A 162 4.19 7.38 -25.27
C PHE A 162 3.47 6.02 -25.29
N PRO A 163 2.48 5.82 -26.19
CA PRO A 163 1.75 4.56 -26.29
C PRO A 163 2.69 3.36 -26.41
N ILE A 164 2.41 2.32 -25.61
CA ILE A 164 3.22 1.11 -25.54
C ILE A 164 2.45 -0.12 -26.01
N ASP A 165 3.18 -1.17 -26.38
CA ASP A 165 2.61 -2.50 -26.63
C ASP A 165 2.15 -3.15 -25.31
N ILE A 166 0.87 -2.96 -25.00
CA ILE A 166 0.25 -3.51 -23.82
C ILE A 166 0.04 -5.04 -23.88
N VAL A 167 0.02 -5.62 -25.08
CA VAL A 167 -0.16 -7.08 -25.26
C VAL A 167 1.16 -7.77 -24.92
N GLY A 168 2.28 -7.25 -25.44
CA GLY A 168 3.61 -7.73 -25.08
C GLY A 168 3.91 -7.58 -23.58
N VAL A 169 3.52 -6.46 -22.95
CA VAL A 169 3.65 -6.31 -21.48
C VAL A 169 2.83 -7.35 -20.72
N LYS A 170 1.61 -7.64 -21.17
CA LYS A 170 0.78 -8.70 -20.56
C LYS A 170 1.43 -10.07 -20.71
N ALA A 171 1.91 -10.41 -21.91
CA ALA A 171 2.61 -11.67 -22.16
C ALA A 171 3.85 -11.82 -21.27
N PHE A 172 4.64 -10.76 -21.11
CA PHE A 172 5.79 -10.74 -20.19
C PHE A 172 5.41 -11.12 -18.76
N PHE A 173 4.42 -10.44 -18.16
CA PHE A 173 4.03 -10.70 -16.77
C PHE A 173 3.35 -12.06 -16.56
N LEU A 174 2.52 -12.52 -17.51
CA LEU A 174 1.97 -13.88 -17.47
C LEU A 174 3.09 -14.92 -17.56
N GLY A 175 4.07 -14.70 -18.44
CA GLY A 175 5.24 -15.55 -18.58
C GLY A 175 6.05 -15.68 -17.29
N LEU A 176 6.23 -14.57 -16.55
CA LEU A 176 6.89 -14.61 -15.24
C LEU A 176 6.17 -15.53 -14.23
N MET A 177 4.84 -15.59 -14.26
CA MET A 177 4.04 -16.40 -13.33
C MET A 177 4.19 -17.91 -13.55
N VAL A 178 4.43 -18.32 -14.80
CA VAL A 178 4.57 -19.73 -15.20
C VAL A 178 6.01 -20.12 -15.52
N PHE A 179 6.97 -19.23 -15.22
CA PHE A 179 8.40 -19.40 -15.51
C PHE A 179 8.75 -19.63 -16.99
N ASP A 180 7.90 -19.12 -17.90
CA ASP A 180 8.13 -19.10 -19.34
C ASP A 180 8.34 -17.65 -19.79
N TRP A 181 9.58 -17.19 -19.81
CA TRP A 181 9.87 -15.78 -20.02
C TRP A 181 9.58 -15.33 -21.44
N GLN A 182 8.60 -14.43 -21.57
CA GLN A 182 8.25 -13.78 -22.82
C GLN A 182 9.08 -12.50 -23.02
N PRO A 183 9.29 -12.02 -24.26
CA PRO A 183 10.04 -10.78 -24.51
C PRO A 183 9.38 -9.54 -23.87
N LEU A 184 10.18 -8.71 -23.19
CA LEU A 184 9.72 -7.40 -22.73
C LEU A 184 9.77 -6.39 -23.89
N PRO A 185 8.66 -5.68 -24.21
CA PRO A 185 8.69 -4.63 -25.24
C PRO A 185 9.71 -3.53 -24.93
N ALA A 186 10.58 -3.22 -25.89
CA ALA A 186 11.60 -2.20 -25.72
C ALA A 186 10.98 -0.79 -25.83
N SER A 187 10.70 -0.17 -24.68
CA SER A 187 10.24 1.22 -24.60
C SER A 187 10.86 1.91 -23.40
N GLY A 188 11.45 3.10 -23.61
CA GLY A 188 12.05 3.89 -22.53
C GLY A 188 11.04 4.27 -21.45
N ALA A 189 9.82 4.65 -21.83
CA ALA A 189 8.76 4.99 -20.88
C ALA A 189 8.34 3.78 -20.03
N LEU A 190 8.25 2.60 -20.63
CA LEU A 190 7.97 1.34 -19.93
C LEU A 190 9.09 0.98 -18.95
N ILE A 191 10.34 1.06 -19.40
CA ILE A 191 11.53 0.79 -18.57
C ILE A 191 11.52 1.67 -17.33
N VAL A 192 11.31 2.98 -17.49
CA VAL A 192 11.24 3.91 -16.35
C VAL A 192 10.12 3.53 -15.39
N HIS A 193 8.91 3.28 -15.91
CA HIS A 193 7.78 2.91 -15.07
C HIS A 193 8.05 1.62 -14.27
N LEU A 194 8.54 0.58 -14.94
CA LEU A 194 8.84 -0.71 -14.32
C LEU A 194 9.97 -0.63 -13.29
N LEU A 195 11.00 0.18 -13.53
CA LEU A 195 12.06 0.43 -12.55
C LEU A 195 11.52 1.13 -11.29
N LEU A 196 10.63 2.13 -11.46
CA LEU A 196 10.00 2.80 -10.33
C LEU A 196 9.11 1.84 -9.52
N VAL A 197 8.36 0.97 -10.20
CA VAL A 197 7.54 -0.07 -9.54
C VAL A 197 8.42 -1.08 -8.80
N ALA A 198 9.50 -1.57 -9.42
CA ALA A 198 10.44 -2.47 -8.78
C ALA A 198 11.10 -1.81 -7.54
N ALA A 199 11.49 -0.53 -7.65
CA ALA A 199 12.01 0.24 -6.51
C ALA A 199 10.99 0.34 -5.37
N LEU A 200 9.71 0.61 -5.70
CA LEU A 200 8.62 0.61 -4.71
C LEU A 200 8.50 -0.76 -4.01
N MET A 201 8.48 -1.85 -4.76
CA MET A 201 8.38 -3.21 -4.21
C MET A 201 9.53 -3.51 -3.25
N ILE A 202 10.77 -3.18 -3.64
CA ILE A 202 11.97 -3.43 -2.84
C ILE A 202 11.97 -2.59 -1.54
N ILE A 203 11.58 -1.31 -1.61
CA ILE A 203 11.64 -0.43 -0.43
C ILE A 203 10.44 -0.58 0.51
N PHE A 204 9.30 -1.08 0.02
CA PHE A 204 8.05 -1.18 0.76
C PHE A 204 8.21 -1.78 2.18
N PRO A 205 8.81 -2.98 2.38
CA PRO A 205 8.92 -3.61 3.70
C PRO A 205 9.91 -2.92 4.66
N PHE A 206 10.60 -1.88 4.20
CA PHE A 206 11.55 -1.08 4.97
C PHE A 206 11.08 0.37 5.15
N SER A 207 9.86 0.69 4.73
CA SER A 207 9.36 2.05 4.63
C SER A 207 8.16 2.32 5.54
N LYS A 208 7.74 3.59 5.60
CA LYS A 208 6.49 4.02 6.25
C LYS A 208 5.22 3.45 5.59
N LEU A 209 5.33 2.79 4.44
CA LEU A 209 4.20 2.11 3.79
C LEU A 209 3.72 0.89 4.57
N LEU A 210 4.50 0.39 5.53
CA LEU A 210 4.09 -0.63 6.50
C LEU A 210 2.89 -0.23 7.38
N HIS A 211 2.42 1.01 7.31
CA HIS A 211 1.12 1.37 7.89
C HIS A 211 -0.03 0.52 7.34
N ALA A 212 0.08 0.00 6.11
CA ALA A 212 -0.94 -0.85 5.49
C ALA A 212 -1.25 -2.11 6.34
N PRO A 213 -0.28 -2.99 6.66
CA PRO A 213 -0.51 -4.07 7.62
C PRO A 213 -0.47 -3.61 9.08
N GLY A 214 0.37 -2.62 9.42
CA GLY A 214 0.63 -2.21 10.81
C GLY A 214 -0.60 -1.69 11.55
N LEU A 215 -1.56 -1.11 10.81
CA LEU A 215 -2.83 -0.65 11.36
C LEU A 215 -3.56 -1.73 12.17
N PHE A 216 -3.55 -2.98 11.70
CA PHE A 216 -4.26 -4.09 12.34
C PHE A 216 -3.64 -4.55 13.66
N PHE A 217 -2.38 -4.18 13.91
CA PHE A 217 -1.64 -4.56 15.11
C PHE A 217 -1.56 -3.43 16.15
N SER A 218 -2.15 -2.26 15.89
CA SER A 218 -2.11 -1.11 16.80
C SER A 218 -2.99 -1.33 18.04
N PRO A 219 -2.42 -1.46 19.26
CA PRO A 219 -3.18 -1.69 20.49
C PRO A 219 -4.24 -0.63 20.76
N SER A 220 -3.94 0.61 20.37
CA SER A 220 -4.85 1.74 20.52
C SER A 220 -6.14 1.61 19.70
N ARG A 221 -6.14 0.77 18.67
CA ARG A 221 -7.24 0.57 17.72
C ARG A 221 -7.86 -0.82 17.74
N ASN A 222 -7.10 -1.86 18.08
CA ASN A 222 -7.57 -3.24 17.99
C ASN A 222 -7.93 -3.88 19.35
N GLN A 223 -7.85 -3.13 20.46
CA GLN A 223 -8.20 -3.63 21.79
C GLN A 223 -9.63 -3.25 22.20
N VAL A 224 -10.26 -4.16 22.94
CA VAL A 224 -11.53 -3.96 23.66
C VAL A 224 -11.28 -3.17 24.94
N ASP A 225 -12.11 -2.16 25.19
CA ASP A 225 -12.08 -1.33 26.40
C ASP A 225 -12.83 -1.97 27.56
N ASN A 226 -12.17 -2.95 28.19
CA ASN A 226 -12.66 -3.57 29.42
C ASN A 226 -11.58 -3.77 30.50
N PRO A 227 -10.55 -2.89 30.64
CA PRO A 227 -9.45 -3.11 31.59
C PRO A 227 -9.92 -3.14 33.06
N ARG A 228 -11.11 -2.60 33.37
CA ARG A 228 -11.72 -2.64 34.71
C ARG A 228 -12.57 -3.89 34.96
N GLU A 229 -12.98 -4.59 33.91
CA GLU A 229 -13.87 -5.76 34.00
C GLU A 229 -13.08 -7.07 33.86
N SER A 230 -12.02 -7.06 33.06
CA SER A 230 -11.19 -8.23 32.78
C SER A 230 -9.71 -7.84 32.85
N ARG A 231 -8.96 -8.57 33.69
CA ARG A 231 -7.52 -8.39 33.81
C ARG A 231 -6.84 -8.80 32.50
N HIS A 232 -6.20 -7.85 31.84
CA HIS A 232 -5.30 -8.13 30.72
C HIS A 232 -3.97 -8.64 31.25
N LEU A 233 -3.62 -9.87 30.91
CA LEU A 233 -2.35 -10.48 31.28
C LEU A 233 -1.54 -10.78 30.02
N ALA A 234 -0.40 -10.12 29.89
CA ALA A 234 0.50 -10.36 28.76
C ALA A 234 1.17 -11.74 28.89
N PRO A 235 1.52 -12.41 27.79
CA PRO A 235 2.11 -13.76 27.84
C PRO A 235 3.38 -13.86 28.71
N TRP A 236 4.21 -12.82 28.74
CA TRP A 236 5.40 -12.80 29.59
C TRP A 236 5.07 -12.67 31.08
N ALA A 237 3.98 -11.95 31.42
CA ALA A 237 3.53 -11.77 32.79
C ALA A 237 2.82 -13.02 33.30
N ALA A 238 2.07 -13.72 32.44
CA ALA A 238 1.47 -15.01 32.77
C ALA A 238 2.52 -16.02 33.25
N ARG A 239 3.67 -16.10 32.59
CA ARG A 239 4.80 -16.97 33.00
C ARG A 239 5.40 -16.63 34.36
N LEU A 240 5.20 -15.43 34.88
CA LEU A 240 5.65 -15.05 36.22
C LEU A 240 4.67 -15.49 37.31
N GLU A 241 3.39 -15.70 36.96
CA GLU A 241 2.34 -16.15 37.88
C GLU A 241 2.19 -17.67 37.93
N GLU A 242 2.81 -18.40 36.99
CA GLU A 242 2.89 -19.87 36.98
C GLU A 242 3.89 -20.44 38.02
N ARG A 243 4.60 -19.57 38.77
CA ARG A 243 5.58 -19.93 39.81
C ARG A 243 4.98 -19.79 41.21
#